data_AF-A0A6P0MNI1-F1
#
_entry.id   AF-A0A6P0MNI1-F1
#
_cell.length_a   1.000
_cell.length_b   1.000
_cell.length_c   1.000
_cell.angle_alpha   90.00
_cell.angle_beta   90.00
_cell.angle_gamma   90.00
#
_symmetry.space_group_name_H-M   'P 1'
#
loop_
_entity.id
_entity.type
_entity.pdbx_description
1 polymer ?
#
loop_
_entity_poly.entity_id
_entity_poly.type
_entity_poly.pdbx_seq_one_letter_code
_entity_poly.pdbx_strand_id
1 'polypeptide(L)'
;MNIFYRLISVFLPFSLREEVLGDLHEVHHNLIEEGKSRYESGLIITVRGLLIVLAICQPFASFEQYLFSRNQKAKLQQSKYIEQQRRINFLLRLCWKGRRNYVEFRKKHLSGANLVGANLAGANLSGANLKEAKLIGANFSGADLSEADLNFANLNGAKLNGVNLNLANLNGAELIGAEFFGMANLNGVQLNEAQLTTAKLSKANLIGAQLKRAKLNQAHLNEAVLSQADLRGADFRGADLWEADLRDANLKGADLRGADLRGANLKGADLSEANLSGVKLIGTKLLAANFYKAILTGTCLKNWHINFETNLDDVTCDYFYLQDEQQERRPCTGFFEPGEFTTLFQKDLDTIDLIFQNHIDWQDFAHYFREIQLENESAQLDIRSIERKRDDVLVIRVSVSHNANKEKIYSYLKERANVSLETEYQRNLWKREQENIRPEASMSNHEKGTINQLFDLLKS
;
A
#
# COMPACT_ATOMS: atom_id res chain seq x y z
N MET A 1 4.10 17.82 64.31
CA MET A 1 4.78 16.50 64.33
C MET A 1 3.95 15.36 64.94
N ASN A 2 3.38 15.48 66.15
CA ASN A 2 2.72 14.34 66.82
C ASN A 2 1.48 13.75 66.11
N ILE A 3 0.75 14.54 65.33
CA ILE A 3 -0.38 14.05 64.51
C ILE A 3 0.14 13.39 63.21
N PHE A 4 1.29 13.84 62.71
CA PHE A 4 1.93 13.36 61.47
C PHE A 4 2.52 11.95 61.64
N TYR A 5 3.19 11.67 62.77
CA TYR A 5 3.69 10.33 63.11
C TYR A 5 2.55 9.32 63.30
N ARG A 6 1.41 9.76 63.86
CA ARG A 6 0.22 8.91 63.99
C ARG A 6 -0.38 8.54 62.64
N LEU A 7 -0.41 9.44 61.66
CA LEU A 7 -0.96 9.17 60.33
C LEU A 7 -0.09 8.20 59.51
N ILE A 8 1.25 8.34 59.56
CA ILE A 8 2.19 7.41 58.91
C ILE A 8 2.05 5.99 59.49
N SER A 9 1.79 5.89 60.80
CA SER A 9 1.62 4.60 61.48
C SER A 9 0.30 3.87 61.19
N VAL A 10 -0.68 4.55 60.59
CA VAL A 10 -2.01 3.97 60.31
C VAL A 10 -2.14 3.54 58.84
N PHE A 11 -1.49 4.23 57.91
CA PHE A 11 -1.76 4.06 56.47
C PHE A 11 -0.65 3.36 55.67
N LEU A 12 0.53 3.14 56.24
CA LEU A 12 1.64 2.45 55.56
C LEU A 12 1.87 1.03 56.11
N PRO A 13 2.05 0.01 55.24
CA PRO A 13 2.52 -1.32 55.63
C PRO A 13 3.84 -1.24 56.41
N PHE A 14 4.03 -2.10 57.41
CA PHE A 14 5.19 -2.06 58.32
C PHE A 14 6.55 -2.04 57.58
N SER A 15 6.64 -2.71 56.43
CA SER A 15 7.83 -2.80 55.58
C SER A 15 8.26 -1.48 54.90
N LEU A 16 7.40 -0.45 54.87
CA LEU A 16 7.68 0.84 54.21
C LEU A 16 7.85 1.99 55.22
N ARG A 17 7.71 1.72 56.53
CA ARG A 17 7.69 2.77 57.55
C ARG A 17 9.07 3.34 57.83
N GLU A 18 10.10 2.50 57.90
CA GLU A 18 11.46 2.97 58.20
C GLU A 18 12.10 3.73 57.02
N GLU A 19 11.78 3.33 55.79
CA GLU A 19 12.29 3.96 54.56
C GLU A 19 11.68 5.36 54.36
N VAL A 20 10.37 5.51 54.55
CA VAL A 20 9.66 6.81 54.44
C VAL A 20 10.02 7.77 55.58
N LEU A 21 10.36 7.25 56.77
CA LEU A 21 10.83 8.07 57.89
C LEU A 21 12.27 8.55 57.71
N GLY A 22 13.12 7.76 57.03
CA GLY A 22 14.48 8.17 56.63
C GLY A 22 14.47 9.33 55.64
N ASP A 23 13.70 9.22 54.56
CA ASP A 23 13.60 10.24 53.51
C ASP A 23 12.99 11.57 54.03
N LEU A 24 12.06 11.49 55.00
CA LEU A 24 11.46 12.69 55.61
C LEU A 24 12.45 13.47 56.49
N HIS A 25 13.37 12.77 57.15
CA HIS A 25 14.39 13.40 58.00
C HIS A 25 15.45 14.14 57.16
N GLU A 26 15.80 13.59 55.99
CA GLU A 26 16.74 14.19 55.03
C GLU A 26 16.16 15.45 54.36
N VAL A 27 14.88 15.41 53.96
CA VAL A 27 14.17 16.58 53.40
C VAL A 27 14.03 17.70 54.43
N HIS A 28 13.80 17.37 55.70
CA HIS A 28 13.69 18.36 56.78
C HIS A 28 15.05 19.00 57.13
N HIS A 29 16.16 18.26 57.03
CA HIS A 29 17.51 18.80 57.25
C HIS A 29 17.91 19.79 56.14
N ASN A 30 17.58 19.47 54.89
CA ASN A 30 17.88 20.32 53.73
C ASN A 30 17.03 21.60 53.66
N LEU A 31 15.80 21.59 54.21
CA LEU A 31 14.92 22.75 54.23
C LEU A 31 15.30 23.81 55.30
N ILE A 32 16.09 23.43 56.31
CA ILE A 32 16.55 24.35 57.37
C ILE A 32 17.82 25.11 56.97
N GLU A 33 18.68 24.53 56.11
CA GLU A 33 19.92 25.20 55.67
C GLU A 33 19.69 26.33 54.64
N GLU A 34 18.56 26.38 53.92
CA GLU A 34 18.34 27.37 52.84
C GLU A 34 17.55 28.63 53.23
N GLY A 35 17.18 28.83 54.50
CA GLY A 35 16.75 30.14 55.03
C GLY A 35 15.62 30.87 54.28
N LYS A 36 14.68 30.18 53.62
CA LYS A 36 13.56 30.81 52.89
C LYS A 36 12.24 30.68 53.64
N SER A 37 11.87 31.72 54.38
CA SER A 37 10.52 31.92 54.90
C SER A 37 9.66 32.71 53.89
N ARG A 38 8.83 32.02 53.09
CA ARG A 38 7.54 32.49 52.53
C ARG A 38 7.12 31.57 51.39
N TYR A 39 5.97 30.89 51.52
CA TYR A 39 5.18 30.46 50.35
C TYR A 39 3.68 30.42 50.69
N GLU A 40 2.92 31.34 50.07
CA GLU A 40 1.56 31.07 49.59
C GLU A 40 1.70 30.28 48.28
N SER A 41 1.74 28.95 48.35
CA SER A 41 1.46 27.98 47.27
C SER A 41 2.04 26.62 47.67
N GLY A 42 1.24 25.56 47.53
CA GLY A 42 1.55 24.23 48.07
C GLY A 42 2.82 23.60 47.49
N LEU A 43 3.54 22.87 48.34
CA LEU A 43 4.69 22.04 47.99
C LEU A 43 4.20 20.69 47.44
N ILE A 44 4.63 20.32 46.23
CA ILE A 44 4.38 19.01 45.63
C ILE A 44 5.66 18.19 45.74
N ILE A 45 5.63 17.10 46.50
CA ILE A 45 6.73 16.12 46.57
C ILE A 45 6.25 14.82 45.91
N THR A 46 7.07 14.28 45.01
CA THR A 46 6.79 13.03 44.29
C THR A 46 7.78 11.98 44.76
N VAL A 47 7.30 10.91 45.40
CA VAL A 47 8.11 9.73 45.72
C VAL A 47 7.55 8.53 44.98
N ARG A 48 8.36 7.95 44.08
CA ARG A 48 8.07 6.75 43.27
C ARG A 48 6.61 6.65 42.77
N GLY A 49 6.13 7.71 42.14
CA GLY A 49 4.84 7.72 41.42
C GLY A 49 3.58 7.92 42.28
N LEU A 50 3.71 8.15 43.60
CA LEU A 50 2.61 8.66 44.42
C LEU A 50 2.72 10.18 44.56
N LEU A 51 1.72 10.91 44.07
CA LEU A 51 1.58 12.35 44.29
C LEU A 51 1.01 12.60 45.68
N ILE A 52 1.76 13.23 46.57
CA ILE A 52 1.25 13.75 47.84
C ILE A 52 1.16 15.28 47.70
N VAL A 53 -0.07 15.80 47.62
CA VAL A 53 -0.36 17.24 47.57
C VAL A 53 -0.78 17.69 48.97
N LEU A 54 0.01 18.56 49.59
CA LEU A 54 -0.36 19.23 50.85
C LEU A 54 -1.19 20.49 50.52
N ALA A 55 -2.50 20.44 50.77
CA ALA A 55 -3.38 21.60 50.73
C ALA A 55 -3.82 21.96 52.15
N ILE A 56 -3.50 23.18 52.59
CA ILE A 56 -4.03 23.79 53.81
C ILE A 56 -5.10 24.80 53.37
N CYS A 57 -6.30 24.65 53.93
CA CYS A 57 -7.54 25.46 53.82
C CYS A 57 -8.68 24.92 52.90
N GLN A 58 -9.84 24.65 53.55
CA GLN A 58 -11.20 24.25 53.07
C GLN A 58 -11.50 22.73 52.96
N PRO A 59 -12.76 22.29 53.16
CA PRO A 59 -13.10 21.16 54.04
C PRO A 59 -12.75 19.77 53.47
N PHE A 60 -12.09 18.98 54.32
CA PHE A 60 -11.63 17.59 54.12
C PHE A 60 -12.63 16.63 53.43
N ALA A 61 -13.93 16.87 53.55
CA ALA A 61 -14.97 16.00 53.01
C ALA A 61 -14.99 15.92 51.46
N SER A 62 -14.65 17.00 50.76
CA SER A 62 -14.67 17.01 49.29
C SER A 62 -13.45 16.31 48.66
N PHE A 63 -12.30 16.35 49.34
CA PHE A 63 -11.07 15.70 48.87
C PHE A 63 -11.06 14.19 49.15
N GLU A 64 -11.58 13.75 50.31
CA GLU A 64 -11.79 12.32 50.59
C GLU A 64 -12.83 11.72 49.64
N GLN A 65 -13.94 12.42 49.37
CA GLN A 65 -14.90 11.98 48.36
C GLN A 65 -14.29 11.94 46.95
N TYR A 66 -13.40 12.88 46.60
CA TYR A 66 -12.69 12.88 45.33
C TYR A 66 -11.72 11.69 45.21
N LEU A 67 -10.87 11.45 46.22
CA LEU A 67 -9.93 10.31 46.26
C LEU A 67 -10.66 8.97 46.36
N PHE A 68 -11.75 8.88 47.14
CA PHE A 68 -12.60 7.70 47.26
C PHE A 68 -13.34 7.41 45.96
N SER A 69 -13.90 8.43 45.30
CA SER A 69 -14.49 8.36 43.96
C SER A 69 -13.47 7.89 42.92
N ARG A 70 -12.22 8.41 42.96
CA ARG A 70 -11.16 8.00 42.05
C ARG A 70 -10.68 6.58 42.33
N ASN A 71 -10.55 6.18 43.60
CA ASN A 71 -10.22 4.80 44.00
C ASN A 71 -11.35 3.81 43.70
N GLN A 72 -12.61 4.19 43.86
CA GLN A 72 -13.78 3.41 43.47
C GLN A 72 -13.85 3.25 41.94
N LYS A 73 -13.65 4.35 41.19
CA LYS A 73 -13.58 4.31 39.72
C LYS A 73 -12.40 3.46 39.23
N ALA A 74 -11.23 3.57 39.86
CA ALA A 74 -10.06 2.76 39.52
C ALA A 74 -10.27 1.27 39.86
N LYS A 75 -10.82 0.94 41.04
CA LYS A 75 -11.20 -0.44 41.40
C LYS A 75 -12.27 -1.01 40.49
N LEU A 76 -13.26 -0.20 40.10
CA LEU A 76 -14.33 -0.62 39.18
C LEU A 76 -13.78 -0.82 37.76
N GLN A 77 -12.88 0.04 37.29
CA GLN A 77 -12.17 -0.14 36.01
C GLN A 77 -11.29 -1.40 36.03
N GLN A 78 -10.56 -1.64 37.12
CA GLN A 78 -9.74 -2.83 37.29
C GLN A 78 -10.59 -4.10 37.38
N SER A 79 -11.72 -4.07 38.09
CA SER A 79 -12.68 -5.18 38.14
C SER A 79 -13.30 -5.47 36.77
N LYS A 80 -13.71 -4.43 36.02
CA LYS A 80 -14.21 -4.57 34.65
C LYS A 80 -13.16 -5.15 33.72
N TYR A 81 -11.89 -4.72 33.84
CA TYR A 81 -10.78 -5.25 33.08
C TYR A 81 -10.50 -6.73 33.41
N ILE A 82 -10.49 -7.11 34.69
CA ILE A 82 -10.30 -8.50 35.12
C ILE A 82 -11.45 -9.39 34.62
N GLU A 83 -12.69 -8.93 34.71
CA GLU A 83 -13.85 -9.67 34.20
C GLU A 83 -13.81 -9.81 32.67
N GLN A 84 -13.43 -8.73 31.97
CA GLN A 84 -13.18 -8.76 30.53
C GLN A 84 -12.09 -9.77 30.17
N GLN A 85 -10.97 -9.80 30.91
CA GLN A 85 -9.87 -10.74 30.67
C GLN A 85 -10.25 -12.19 30.98
N ARG A 86 -11.08 -12.42 32.00
CA ARG A 86 -11.66 -13.75 32.29
C ARG A 86 -12.56 -14.21 31.14
N ARG A 87 -13.43 -13.34 30.62
CA ARG A 87 -14.29 -13.64 29.46
C ARG A 87 -13.48 -13.91 28.20
N ILE A 88 -12.44 -13.11 27.93
CA ILE A 88 -11.50 -13.33 26.82
C ILE A 88 -10.83 -14.69 26.98
N ASN A 89 -10.19 -14.97 28.12
CA ASN A 89 -9.52 -16.25 28.38
C ASN A 89 -10.47 -17.45 28.25
N PHE A 90 -11.73 -17.29 28.66
CA PHE A 90 -12.75 -18.32 28.45
C PHE A 90 -13.06 -18.53 26.97
N LEU A 91 -13.27 -17.46 26.20
CA LEU A 91 -13.50 -17.55 24.74
C LEU A 91 -12.29 -18.14 24.02
N LEU A 92 -11.07 -17.76 24.39
CA LEU A 92 -9.83 -18.31 23.84
C LEU A 92 -9.69 -19.82 24.10
N ARG A 93 -10.09 -20.29 25.29
CA ARG A 93 -10.16 -21.73 25.57
C ARG A 93 -11.18 -22.45 24.69
N LEU A 94 -12.26 -21.79 24.26
CA LEU A 94 -13.23 -22.38 23.32
C LEU A 94 -12.67 -22.44 21.90
N CYS A 95 -11.92 -21.41 21.47
CA CYS A 95 -11.18 -21.38 20.20
C CYS A 95 -10.20 -22.56 20.09
N TRP A 96 -9.39 -22.81 21.12
CA TRP A 96 -8.45 -23.95 21.14
C TRP A 96 -9.13 -25.32 21.15
N LYS A 97 -10.36 -25.42 21.67
CA LYS A 97 -11.09 -26.69 21.72
C LYS A 97 -11.90 -26.98 20.45
N GLY A 98 -11.89 -26.10 19.45
CA GLY A 98 -12.66 -26.25 18.21
C GLY A 98 -14.18 -26.28 18.40
N ARG A 99 -14.68 -25.74 19.53
CA ARG A 99 -16.10 -25.89 19.94
C ARG A 99 -17.02 -24.80 19.41
N ARG A 100 -16.49 -23.76 18.75
CA ARG A 100 -17.28 -22.69 18.14
C ARG A 100 -16.70 -22.30 16.80
N ASN A 101 -17.57 -22.28 15.79
CA ASN A 101 -17.26 -21.80 14.43
C ASN A 101 -17.50 -20.29 14.27
N TYR A 102 -17.96 -19.60 15.33
CA TYR A 102 -18.18 -18.16 15.34
C TYR A 102 -17.86 -17.63 16.73
N VAL A 103 -16.87 -16.72 16.84
CA VAL A 103 -16.45 -16.12 18.10
C VAL A 103 -16.40 -14.60 17.93
N GLU A 104 -17.03 -13.90 18.86
CA GLU A 104 -17.20 -12.45 18.83
C GLU A 104 -16.16 -11.76 19.72
N PHE A 105 -15.21 -11.08 19.09
CA PHE A 105 -14.16 -10.25 19.70
C PHE A 105 -14.17 -8.80 19.20
N ARG A 106 -15.25 -8.35 18.57
CA ARG A 106 -15.40 -6.97 18.10
C ARG A 106 -15.03 -5.96 19.18
N LYS A 107 -14.12 -5.05 18.84
CA LYS A 107 -13.61 -3.96 19.70
C LYS A 107 -13.06 -4.42 21.06
N LYS A 108 -12.61 -5.68 21.18
CA LYS A 108 -11.99 -6.17 22.42
C LYS A 108 -10.51 -5.79 22.50
N HIS A 109 -10.03 -5.61 23.73
CA HIS A 109 -8.61 -5.42 24.03
C HIS A 109 -7.91 -6.77 24.21
N LEU A 110 -7.03 -7.09 23.28
CA LEU A 110 -6.24 -8.33 23.16
C LEU A 110 -4.75 -8.01 22.93
N SER A 111 -4.31 -6.79 23.25
CA SER A 111 -2.91 -6.37 23.09
C SER A 111 -1.97 -7.28 23.87
N GLY A 112 -0.89 -7.74 23.23
CA GLY A 112 0.09 -8.66 23.82
C GLY A 112 -0.44 -10.07 24.10
N ALA A 113 -1.67 -10.40 23.69
CA ALA A 113 -2.25 -11.71 23.96
C ALA A 113 -1.45 -12.84 23.29
N ASN A 114 -1.32 -13.97 23.99
CA ASN A 114 -0.74 -15.18 23.43
C ASN A 114 -1.83 -16.04 22.80
N LEU A 115 -1.84 -16.08 21.48
CA LEU A 115 -2.84 -16.71 20.62
C LEU A 115 -2.18 -17.61 19.58
N VAL A 116 -0.97 -18.10 19.87
CA VAL A 116 -0.22 -19.02 19.00
C VAL A 116 -1.06 -20.25 18.71
N GLY A 117 -1.22 -20.57 17.42
CA GLY A 117 -2.02 -21.69 16.93
C GLY A 117 -3.51 -21.60 17.24
N ALA A 118 -4.03 -20.46 17.70
CA ALA A 118 -5.44 -20.32 18.02
C ALA A 118 -6.30 -20.49 16.77
N ASN A 119 -7.41 -21.23 16.88
CA ASN A 119 -8.40 -21.32 15.82
C ASN A 119 -9.45 -20.20 16.00
N LEU A 120 -9.33 -19.17 15.17
CA LEU A 120 -10.17 -17.98 15.09
C LEU A 120 -10.87 -17.89 13.72
N ALA A 121 -11.00 -19.01 13.00
CA ALA A 121 -11.68 -19.05 11.71
C ALA A 121 -13.14 -18.57 11.85
N GLY A 122 -13.55 -17.69 10.93
CA GLY A 122 -14.89 -17.07 10.94
C GLY A 122 -15.17 -16.14 12.13
N ALA A 123 -14.20 -15.85 12.98
CA ALA A 123 -14.39 -14.97 14.13
C ALA A 123 -14.57 -13.51 13.68
N ASN A 124 -15.36 -12.76 14.43
CA ASN A 124 -15.51 -11.32 14.25
C ASN A 124 -14.62 -10.60 15.25
N LEU A 125 -13.49 -10.07 14.78
CA LEU A 125 -12.54 -9.24 15.51
C LEU A 125 -12.51 -7.79 14.98
N SER A 126 -13.58 -7.34 14.31
CA SER A 126 -13.63 -5.98 13.75
C SER A 126 -13.35 -4.92 14.83
N GLY A 127 -12.43 -4.00 14.55
CA GLY A 127 -11.97 -2.96 15.47
C GLY A 127 -11.30 -3.47 16.76
N ALA A 128 -10.94 -4.75 16.86
CA ALA A 128 -10.24 -5.28 18.03
C ALA A 128 -8.81 -4.72 18.12
N ASN A 129 -8.30 -4.57 19.34
CA ASN A 129 -6.91 -4.22 19.58
C ASN A 129 -6.11 -5.49 19.86
N LEU A 130 -5.31 -5.91 18.89
CA LEU A 130 -4.37 -7.04 18.90
C LEU A 130 -2.91 -6.57 18.79
N LYS A 131 -2.62 -5.31 19.15
CA LYS A 131 -1.27 -4.76 19.12
C LYS A 131 -0.30 -5.67 19.87
N GLU A 132 0.86 -5.98 19.26
CA GLU A 132 1.90 -6.84 19.83
C GLU A 132 1.42 -8.28 20.21
N ALA A 133 0.26 -8.72 19.72
CA ALA A 133 -0.23 -10.07 19.99
C ALA A 133 0.65 -11.14 19.31
N LYS A 134 0.79 -12.30 19.97
CA LYS A 134 1.49 -13.47 19.42
C LYS A 134 0.48 -14.37 18.73
N LEU A 135 0.48 -14.36 17.41
CA LEU A 135 -0.50 -15.01 16.52
C LEU A 135 0.15 -16.04 15.58
N ILE A 136 1.36 -16.50 15.90
CA ILE A 136 2.12 -17.46 15.09
C ILE A 136 1.26 -18.69 14.80
N GLY A 137 1.09 -19.02 13.52
CA GLY A 137 0.29 -20.16 13.07
C GLY A 137 -1.19 -20.12 13.43
N ALA A 138 -1.72 -18.98 13.91
CA ALA A 138 -3.14 -18.84 14.19
C ALA A 138 -3.97 -18.95 12.91
N ASN A 139 -5.18 -19.48 13.02
CA ASN A 139 -6.10 -19.61 11.89
C ASN A 139 -7.18 -18.53 11.96
N PHE A 140 -7.16 -17.60 11.03
CA PHE A 140 -8.14 -16.53 10.81
C PHE A 140 -8.91 -16.70 9.50
N SER A 141 -8.95 -17.91 8.94
CA SER A 141 -9.64 -18.13 7.67
C SER A 141 -11.11 -17.67 7.76
N GLY A 142 -11.51 -16.75 6.87
CA GLY A 142 -12.84 -16.14 6.84
C GLY A 142 -13.16 -15.22 8.03
N ALA A 143 -12.18 -14.86 8.86
CA ALA A 143 -12.40 -13.96 9.98
C ALA A 143 -12.55 -12.50 9.51
N ASP A 144 -13.29 -11.71 10.28
CA ASP A 144 -13.40 -10.27 10.08
C ASP A 144 -12.48 -9.53 11.05
N LEU A 145 -11.40 -8.96 10.55
CA LEU A 145 -10.45 -8.09 11.25
C LEU A 145 -10.49 -6.65 10.70
N SER A 146 -11.57 -6.25 10.05
CA SER A 146 -11.71 -4.88 9.54
C SER A 146 -11.50 -3.85 10.66
N GLU A 147 -10.74 -2.80 10.37
CA GLU A 147 -10.37 -1.73 11.31
C GLU A 147 -9.64 -2.20 12.59
N ALA A 148 -9.20 -3.47 12.67
CA ALA A 148 -8.47 -3.97 13.82
C ALA A 148 -7.06 -3.38 13.90
N ASP A 149 -6.55 -3.20 15.12
CA ASP A 149 -5.17 -2.77 15.37
C ASP A 149 -4.31 -4.00 15.69
N LEU A 150 -3.46 -4.39 14.74
CA LEU A 150 -2.43 -5.43 14.87
C LEU A 150 -1.01 -4.85 14.74
N ASN A 151 -0.78 -3.59 15.10
CA ASN A 151 0.56 -3.00 15.08
C ASN A 151 1.56 -3.92 15.80
N PHE A 152 2.70 -4.20 15.16
CA PHE A 152 3.76 -5.06 15.71
C PHE A 152 3.31 -6.47 16.17
N ALA A 153 2.15 -6.96 15.72
CA ALA A 153 1.73 -8.32 16.02
C ALA A 153 2.56 -9.34 15.23
N ASN A 154 2.71 -10.55 15.77
CA ASN A 154 3.42 -11.64 15.11
C ASN A 154 2.44 -12.65 14.53
N LEU A 155 2.18 -12.58 13.23
CA LEU A 155 1.34 -13.46 12.43
C LEU A 155 2.15 -14.42 11.54
N ASN A 156 3.40 -14.74 11.90
CA ASN A 156 4.22 -15.64 11.09
C ASN A 156 3.51 -16.98 10.88
N GLY A 157 3.41 -17.43 9.62
CA GLY A 157 2.71 -18.65 9.23
C GLY A 157 1.21 -18.69 9.56
N ALA A 158 0.58 -17.56 9.88
CA ALA A 158 -0.86 -17.52 10.13
C ALA A 158 -1.66 -17.81 8.85
N LYS A 159 -2.83 -18.44 9.03
CA LYS A 159 -3.77 -18.72 7.93
C LYS A 159 -4.82 -17.62 7.88
N LEU A 160 -4.77 -16.80 6.83
CA LEU A 160 -5.57 -15.59 6.62
C LEU A 160 -6.44 -15.74 5.36
N ASN A 161 -6.84 -16.97 5.01
CA ASN A 161 -7.59 -17.26 3.79
C ASN A 161 -8.98 -16.60 3.82
N GLY A 162 -9.31 -15.79 2.82
CA GLY A 162 -10.59 -15.07 2.75
C GLY A 162 -10.83 -14.12 3.93
N VAL A 163 -9.76 -13.70 4.62
CA VAL A 163 -9.87 -12.75 5.74
C VAL A 163 -10.32 -11.38 5.24
N ASN A 164 -11.05 -10.65 6.08
CA ASN A 164 -11.30 -9.22 5.89
C ASN A 164 -10.38 -8.39 6.80
N LEU A 165 -9.39 -7.71 6.22
CA LEU A 165 -8.46 -6.77 6.86
C LEU A 165 -8.66 -5.34 6.33
N ASN A 166 -9.83 -5.05 5.76
CA ASN A 166 -10.16 -3.71 5.26
C ASN A 166 -9.86 -2.65 6.33
N LEU A 167 -9.02 -1.67 5.98
CA LEU A 167 -8.59 -0.57 6.86
C LEU A 167 -7.94 -1.00 8.19
N ALA A 168 -7.52 -2.26 8.32
CA ALA A 168 -6.80 -2.73 9.51
C ALA A 168 -5.38 -2.13 9.57
N ASN A 169 -4.84 -2.03 10.78
CA ASN A 169 -3.50 -1.52 11.00
C ASN A 169 -2.54 -2.66 11.38
N LEU A 170 -1.61 -2.99 10.50
CA LEU A 170 -0.57 -4.01 10.65
C LEU A 170 0.84 -3.41 10.47
N ASN A 171 1.01 -2.10 10.75
CA ASN A 171 2.34 -1.49 10.64
C ASN A 171 3.35 -2.22 11.54
N GLY A 172 4.52 -2.52 10.98
CA GLY A 172 5.59 -3.26 11.65
C GLY A 172 5.24 -4.69 12.06
N ALA A 173 4.11 -5.26 11.62
CA ALA A 173 3.73 -6.63 11.94
C ALA A 173 4.64 -7.65 11.22
N GLU A 174 4.81 -8.81 11.84
CA GLU A 174 5.51 -9.96 11.24
C GLU A 174 4.49 -10.90 10.59
N LEU A 175 4.61 -11.13 9.28
CA LEU A 175 3.70 -11.92 8.45
C LEU A 175 4.50 -12.88 7.55
N ILE A 176 5.67 -13.31 8.01
CA ILE A 176 6.56 -14.19 7.23
C ILE A 176 5.85 -15.51 6.96
N GLY A 177 5.70 -15.85 5.68
CA GLY A 177 5.03 -17.07 5.25
C GLY A 177 3.53 -17.14 5.58
N ALA A 178 2.89 -16.01 5.92
CA ALA A 178 1.45 -15.98 6.14
C ALA A 178 0.67 -16.27 4.84
N GLU A 179 -0.49 -16.91 4.97
CA GLU A 179 -1.26 -17.44 3.83
C GLU A 179 -2.58 -16.70 3.62
N PHE A 180 -2.74 -16.01 2.48
CA PHE A 180 -3.92 -15.23 2.10
C PHE A 180 -4.53 -15.77 0.81
N PHE A 181 -5.03 -17.01 0.81
CA PHE A 181 -5.74 -17.55 -0.35
C PHE A 181 -7.21 -17.07 -0.38
N GLY A 182 -7.86 -17.20 -1.54
CA GLY A 182 -9.32 -17.07 -1.64
C GLY A 182 -9.85 -15.63 -1.55
N MET A 183 -9.22 -14.69 -2.25
CA MET A 183 -9.65 -13.28 -2.35
C MET A 183 -9.70 -12.56 -0.99
N ALA A 184 -8.62 -12.65 -0.20
CA ALA A 184 -8.49 -11.88 1.02
C ALA A 184 -8.66 -10.37 0.74
N ASN A 185 -9.43 -9.68 1.57
CA ASN A 185 -9.68 -8.25 1.43
C ASN A 185 -8.74 -7.46 2.34
N LEU A 186 -7.77 -6.79 1.74
CA LEU A 186 -6.80 -5.90 2.39
C LEU A 186 -6.90 -4.47 1.84
N ASN A 187 -8.09 -4.06 1.38
CA ASN A 187 -8.32 -2.71 0.87
C ASN A 187 -7.96 -1.66 1.95
N GLY A 188 -7.13 -0.68 1.58
CA GLY A 188 -6.69 0.40 2.46
C GLY A 188 -5.95 -0.05 3.73
N VAL A 189 -5.47 -1.30 3.79
CA VAL A 189 -4.74 -1.81 4.95
C VAL A 189 -3.44 -1.02 5.17
N GLN A 190 -3.04 -0.85 6.43
CA GLN A 190 -1.74 -0.26 6.77
C GLN A 190 -0.74 -1.38 7.09
N LEU A 191 0.32 -1.49 6.30
CA LEU A 191 1.39 -2.50 6.36
C LEU A 191 2.78 -1.83 6.25
N ASN A 192 2.89 -0.55 6.62
CA ASN A 192 4.17 0.16 6.58
C ASN A 192 5.20 -0.59 7.44
N GLU A 193 6.39 -0.83 6.89
CA GLU A 193 7.49 -1.54 7.55
C GLU A 193 7.17 -2.99 7.99
N ALA A 194 6.05 -3.55 7.53
CA ALA A 194 5.67 -4.94 7.83
C ALA A 194 6.59 -5.96 7.14
N GLN A 195 6.74 -7.13 7.76
CA GLN A 195 7.57 -8.23 7.25
C GLN A 195 6.70 -9.29 6.57
N LEU A 196 6.60 -9.24 5.25
CA LEU A 196 5.77 -10.12 4.39
C LEU A 196 6.64 -11.07 3.54
N THR A 197 7.88 -11.33 3.95
CA THR A 197 8.78 -12.26 3.26
C THR A 197 8.08 -13.60 3.04
N THR A 198 8.10 -14.11 1.80
CA THR A 198 7.45 -15.38 1.40
C THR A 198 5.94 -15.47 1.70
N ALA A 199 5.26 -14.35 2.02
CA ALA A 199 3.82 -14.35 2.23
C ALA A 199 3.09 -14.70 0.94
N LYS A 200 1.98 -15.44 1.06
CA LYS A 200 1.17 -15.90 -0.07
C LYS A 200 -0.04 -15.00 -0.22
N LEU A 201 0.05 -13.99 -1.08
CA LEU A 201 -0.93 -12.94 -1.34
C LEU A 201 -1.56 -13.04 -2.74
N SER A 202 -1.46 -14.20 -3.39
CA SER A 202 -2.03 -14.44 -4.71
C SER A 202 -3.51 -14.05 -4.76
N LYS A 203 -3.91 -13.22 -5.73
CA LYS A 203 -5.30 -12.72 -5.90
C LYS A 203 -5.85 -11.90 -4.73
N ALA A 204 -5.00 -11.41 -3.82
CA ALA A 204 -5.42 -10.55 -2.73
C ALA A 204 -5.81 -9.15 -3.22
N ASN A 205 -6.81 -8.53 -2.59
CA ASN A 205 -7.21 -7.15 -2.86
C ASN A 205 -6.47 -6.21 -1.91
N LEU A 206 -5.50 -5.46 -2.43
CA LEU A 206 -4.63 -4.50 -1.73
C LEU A 206 -4.81 -3.08 -2.30
N ILE A 207 -5.98 -2.76 -2.88
CA ILE A 207 -6.26 -1.43 -3.44
C ILE A 207 -6.06 -0.37 -2.35
N GLY A 208 -5.24 0.64 -2.65
CA GLY A 208 -4.94 1.74 -1.73
C GLY A 208 -4.18 1.33 -0.46
N ALA A 209 -3.61 0.12 -0.40
CA ALA A 209 -2.83 -0.33 0.76
C ALA A 209 -1.58 0.54 0.98
N GLN A 210 -1.21 0.73 2.25
CA GLN A 210 0.02 1.44 2.63
C GLN A 210 1.10 0.44 3.00
N LEU A 211 2.16 0.34 2.20
CA LEU A 211 3.19 -0.69 2.26
C LEU A 211 4.59 -0.05 2.19
N LYS A 212 4.72 1.20 2.62
CA LYS A 212 5.98 1.94 2.59
C LYS A 212 7.03 1.16 3.37
N ARG A 213 8.17 0.88 2.72
CA ARG A 213 9.31 0.12 3.27
C ARG A 213 8.96 -1.29 3.76
N ALA A 214 7.82 -1.86 3.34
CA ALA A 214 7.47 -3.24 3.65
C ALA A 214 8.45 -4.23 3.00
N LYS A 215 8.64 -5.39 3.64
CA LYS A 215 9.51 -6.47 3.15
C LYS A 215 8.68 -7.55 2.47
N LEU A 216 8.67 -7.57 1.14
CA LEU A 216 7.90 -8.48 0.29
C LEU A 216 8.83 -9.41 -0.53
N ASN A 217 10.08 -9.58 -0.10
CA ASN A 217 11.04 -10.42 -0.80
C ASN A 217 10.51 -11.85 -0.90
N GLN A 218 10.52 -12.40 -2.12
CA GLN A 218 9.96 -13.72 -2.46
C GLN A 218 8.48 -13.89 -2.10
N ALA A 219 7.72 -12.82 -1.89
CA ALA A 219 6.28 -12.91 -1.70
C ALA A 219 5.57 -13.34 -2.99
N HIS A 220 4.47 -14.07 -2.86
CA HIS A 220 3.64 -14.50 -4.00
C HIS A 220 2.46 -13.53 -4.12
N LEU A 221 2.47 -12.67 -5.13
CA LEU A 221 1.48 -11.62 -5.39
C LEU A 221 0.88 -11.77 -6.79
N ASN A 222 0.99 -12.94 -7.40
CA ASN A 222 0.42 -13.18 -8.72
C ASN A 222 -1.09 -12.89 -8.72
N GLU A 223 -1.54 -12.16 -9.74
CA GLU A 223 -2.91 -11.67 -9.91
C GLU A 223 -3.44 -10.80 -8.73
N ALA A 224 -2.57 -10.31 -7.83
CA ALA A 224 -2.99 -9.41 -6.76
C ALA A 224 -3.38 -8.02 -7.29
N VAL A 225 -4.30 -7.34 -6.61
CA VAL A 225 -4.77 -6.01 -6.98
C VAL A 225 -4.18 -4.97 -6.03
N LEU A 226 -3.14 -4.28 -6.46
CA LEU A 226 -2.36 -3.25 -5.74
C LEU A 226 -2.57 -1.84 -6.31
N SER A 227 -3.65 -1.60 -7.05
CA SER A 227 -3.88 -0.28 -7.65
C SER A 227 -3.97 0.80 -6.58
N GLN A 228 -3.33 1.95 -6.85
CA GLN A 228 -3.20 3.10 -5.93
C GLN A 228 -2.47 2.78 -4.60
N ALA A 229 -1.78 1.65 -4.49
CA ALA A 229 -1.02 1.32 -3.28
C ALA A 229 0.23 2.21 -3.13
N ASP A 230 0.58 2.53 -1.88
CA ASP A 230 1.83 3.20 -1.53
C ASP A 230 2.91 2.16 -1.21
N LEU A 231 3.80 1.92 -2.18
CA LEU A 231 4.86 0.92 -2.16
C LEU A 231 6.26 1.55 -2.05
N ARG A 232 6.35 2.81 -1.59
CA ARG A 232 7.61 3.56 -1.57
C ARG A 232 8.68 2.83 -0.76
N GLY A 233 9.83 2.59 -1.37
CA GLY A 233 10.96 1.89 -0.75
C GLY A 233 10.68 0.45 -0.31
N ALA A 234 9.60 -0.17 -0.79
CA ALA A 234 9.30 -1.58 -0.52
C ALA A 234 10.33 -2.50 -1.17
N ASP A 235 10.52 -3.68 -0.57
CA ASP A 235 11.50 -4.68 -1.00
C ASP A 235 10.77 -5.87 -1.63
N PHE A 236 10.76 -5.94 -2.95
CA PHE A 236 10.12 -6.97 -3.78
C PHE A 236 11.12 -7.96 -4.39
N ARG A 237 12.34 -8.07 -3.84
CA ARG A 237 13.37 -8.91 -4.46
C ARG A 237 12.89 -10.35 -4.66
N GLY A 238 12.92 -10.81 -5.91
CA GLY A 238 12.46 -12.14 -6.30
C GLY A 238 10.97 -12.41 -6.04
N ALA A 239 10.14 -11.38 -5.84
CA ALA A 239 8.69 -11.55 -5.68
C ALA A 239 8.03 -11.96 -7.00
N ASP A 240 6.95 -12.72 -6.89
CA ASP A 240 6.10 -13.07 -8.03
C ASP A 240 4.93 -12.07 -8.11
N LEU A 241 4.92 -11.25 -9.14
CA LEU A 241 3.91 -10.24 -9.45
C LEU A 241 3.25 -10.54 -10.82
N TRP A 242 3.29 -11.80 -11.28
CA TRP A 242 2.70 -12.21 -12.55
C TRP A 242 1.22 -11.79 -12.63
N GLU A 243 0.85 -11.06 -13.69
CA GLU A 243 -0.49 -10.50 -13.90
C GLU A 243 -1.06 -9.63 -12.76
N ALA A 244 -0.21 -9.09 -11.88
CA ALA A 244 -0.67 -8.17 -10.84
C ALA A 244 -1.15 -6.83 -11.41
N ASP A 245 -2.16 -6.23 -10.76
CA ASP A 245 -2.65 -4.89 -11.08
C ASP A 245 -2.03 -3.86 -10.16
N LEU A 246 -1.10 -3.07 -10.68
CA LEU A 246 -0.32 -2.03 -10.00
C LEU A 246 -0.63 -0.62 -10.56
N ARG A 247 -1.80 -0.44 -11.18
CA ARG A 247 -2.19 0.85 -11.77
C ARG A 247 -2.11 1.98 -10.74
N ASP A 248 -1.50 3.09 -11.13
CA ASP A 248 -1.35 4.29 -10.29
C ASP A 248 -0.67 4.03 -8.93
N ALA A 249 0.04 2.90 -8.77
CA ALA A 249 0.76 2.59 -7.55
C ALA A 249 2.06 3.41 -7.44
N ASN A 250 2.45 3.78 -6.22
CA ASN A 250 3.69 4.50 -5.95
C ASN A 250 4.80 3.54 -5.54
N LEU A 251 5.65 3.14 -6.48
CA LEU A 251 6.81 2.26 -6.30
C LEU A 251 8.13 3.05 -6.16
N LYS A 252 8.08 4.36 -5.86
CA LYS A 252 9.28 5.19 -5.81
C LYS A 252 10.34 4.61 -4.87
N GLY A 253 11.55 4.40 -5.38
CA GLY A 253 12.68 3.84 -4.64
C GLY A 253 12.53 2.37 -4.22
N ALA A 254 11.55 1.64 -4.75
CA ALA A 254 11.35 0.23 -4.44
C ALA A 254 12.47 -0.65 -5.05
N ASP A 255 12.77 -1.77 -4.38
CA ASP A 255 13.75 -2.76 -4.85
C ASP A 255 13.03 -3.97 -5.42
N LEU A 256 12.93 -4.06 -6.75
CA LEU A 256 12.26 -5.14 -7.47
C LEU A 256 13.23 -6.16 -8.05
N ARG A 257 14.51 -6.19 -7.64
CA ARG A 257 15.52 -7.01 -8.31
C ARG A 257 15.09 -8.48 -8.44
N GLY A 258 15.12 -8.98 -9.67
CA GLY A 258 14.74 -10.35 -10.00
C GLY A 258 13.25 -10.70 -9.83
N ALA A 259 12.37 -9.71 -9.60
CA ALA A 259 10.94 -9.94 -9.53
C ALA A 259 10.36 -10.32 -10.91
N ASP A 260 9.25 -11.06 -10.88
CA ASP A 260 8.51 -11.45 -12.07
C ASP A 260 7.28 -10.55 -12.25
N LEU A 261 7.28 -9.67 -13.24
CA LEU A 261 6.17 -8.76 -13.57
C LEU A 261 5.53 -9.09 -14.93
N ARG A 262 5.67 -10.33 -15.40
CA ARG A 262 5.10 -10.74 -16.69
C ARG A 262 3.59 -10.51 -16.69
N GLY A 263 3.09 -9.83 -17.72
CA GLY A 263 1.66 -9.49 -17.87
C GLY A 263 1.09 -8.49 -16.86
N ALA A 264 1.89 -7.99 -15.91
CA ALA A 264 1.40 -7.04 -14.91
C ALA A 264 0.97 -5.70 -15.54
N ASN A 265 0.07 -4.99 -14.86
CA ASN A 265 -0.42 -3.68 -15.29
C ASN A 265 0.09 -2.58 -14.37
N LEU A 266 1.05 -1.78 -14.85
CA LEU A 266 1.69 -0.66 -14.15
C LEU A 266 1.34 0.68 -14.82
N LYS A 267 0.19 0.77 -15.50
CA LYS A 267 -0.24 2.04 -16.10
C LYS A 267 -0.27 3.14 -15.02
N GLY A 268 0.39 4.27 -15.30
CA GLY A 268 0.46 5.42 -14.40
C GLY A 268 1.27 5.21 -13.11
N ALA A 269 1.97 4.08 -12.97
CA ALA A 269 2.74 3.80 -11.76
C ALA A 269 4.01 4.66 -11.68
N ASP A 270 4.37 5.09 -10.46
CA ASP A 270 5.61 5.81 -10.20
C ASP A 270 6.73 4.83 -9.81
N LEU A 271 7.61 4.52 -10.74
CA LEU A 271 8.82 3.68 -10.57
C LEU A 271 10.09 4.53 -10.42
N SER A 272 9.96 5.83 -10.14
CA SER A 272 11.13 6.70 -10.03
C SER A 272 12.11 6.18 -8.97
N GLU A 273 13.40 6.22 -9.27
CA GLU A 273 14.49 5.74 -8.39
C GLU A 273 14.38 4.23 -8.01
N ALA A 274 13.47 3.46 -8.63
CA ALA A 274 13.31 2.04 -8.34
C ALA A 274 14.43 1.19 -8.98
N ASN A 275 14.77 0.08 -8.33
CA ASN A 275 15.73 -0.88 -8.86
C ASN A 275 14.99 -2.07 -9.49
N LEU A 276 14.94 -2.10 -10.82
CA LEU A 276 14.33 -3.17 -11.61
C LEU A 276 15.38 -4.14 -12.17
N SER A 277 16.60 -4.21 -11.61
CA SER A 277 17.64 -5.03 -12.23
C SER A 277 17.22 -6.51 -12.30
N GLY A 278 17.32 -7.11 -13.49
CA GLY A 278 16.93 -8.51 -13.70
C GLY A 278 15.42 -8.80 -13.68
N VAL A 279 14.56 -7.78 -13.70
CA VAL A 279 13.10 -7.97 -13.70
C VAL A 279 12.60 -8.52 -15.05
N LYS A 280 11.61 -9.42 -15.00
CA LYS A 280 10.89 -9.89 -16.19
C LYS A 280 9.69 -8.98 -16.51
N LEU A 281 9.81 -8.07 -17.49
CA LEU A 281 8.76 -7.15 -17.95
C LEU A 281 8.03 -7.63 -19.22
N ILE A 282 7.88 -8.94 -19.37
CA ILE A 282 7.32 -9.53 -20.60
C ILE A 282 5.82 -9.24 -20.68
N GLY A 283 5.38 -8.55 -21.74
CA GLY A 283 3.95 -8.22 -21.93
C GLY A 283 3.40 -7.23 -20.89
N THR A 284 4.26 -6.61 -20.09
CA THR A 284 3.85 -5.68 -19.02
C THR A 284 3.28 -4.39 -19.62
N LYS A 285 2.19 -3.87 -19.03
CA LYS A 285 1.56 -2.60 -19.44
C LYS A 285 2.15 -1.45 -18.63
N LEU A 286 2.89 -0.54 -19.27
CA LEU A 286 3.67 0.53 -18.65
C LEU A 286 3.32 1.92 -19.20
N LEU A 287 2.12 2.06 -19.78
CA LEU A 287 1.61 3.32 -20.30
C LEU A 287 1.64 4.40 -19.21
N ALA A 288 2.18 5.58 -19.50
CA ALA A 288 2.34 6.68 -18.54
C ALA A 288 3.11 6.31 -17.25
N ALA A 289 3.90 5.23 -17.24
CA ALA A 289 4.72 4.89 -16.09
C ALA A 289 5.93 5.83 -15.98
N ASN A 290 6.31 6.17 -14.75
CA ASN A 290 7.45 7.05 -14.50
C ASN A 290 8.68 6.25 -14.10
N PHE A 291 9.70 6.19 -14.96
CA PHE A 291 10.98 5.54 -14.69
C PHE A 291 12.11 6.53 -14.37
N TYR A 292 11.81 7.77 -13.99
CA TYR A 292 12.84 8.76 -13.69
C TYR A 292 13.91 8.21 -12.73
N LYS A 293 15.18 8.14 -13.16
CA LYS A 293 16.30 7.56 -12.39
C LYS A 293 16.15 6.09 -11.97
N ALA A 294 15.28 5.34 -12.63
CA ALA A 294 15.15 3.91 -12.40
C ALA A 294 16.34 3.13 -12.98
N ILE A 295 16.62 1.97 -12.39
CA ILE A 295 17.68 1.06 -12.85
C ILE A 295 17.03 -0.12 -13.57
N LEU A 296 17.30 -0.29 -14.86
CA LEU A 296 16.74 -1.32 -15.74
C LEU A 296 17.78 -2.35 -16.21
N THR A 297 19.00 -2.33 -15.67
CA THR A 297 20.06 -3.25 -16.09
C THR A 297 19.66 -4.72 -15.93
N GLY A 298 19.74 -5.49 -17.02
CA GLY A 298 19.43 -6.90 -17.07
C GLY A 298 17.95 -7.24 -17.11
N THR A 299 17.05 -6.26 -17.30
CA THR A 299 15.62 -6.53 -17.46
C THR A 299 15.32 -7.29 -18.76
N CYS A 300 14.18 -8.01 -18.80
CA CYS A 300 13.63 -8.56 -20.04
C CYS A 300 12.46 -7.69 -20.50
N LEU A 301 12.59 -7.02 -21.64
CA LEU A 301 11.64 -6.03 -22.18
C LEU A 301 10.77 -6.57 -23.33
N LYS A 302 10.65 -7.90 -23.44
CA LYS A 302 9.88 -8.55 -24.51
C LYS A 302 8.43 -8.05 -24.51
N ASN A 303 8.02 -7.35 -25.56
CA ASN A 303 6.66 -6.84 -25.72
C ASN A 303 6.16 -6.01 -24.53
N TRP A 304 7.04 -5.25 -23.87
CA TRP A 304 6.59 -4.24 -22.90
C TRP A 304 5.81 -3.13 -23.64
N HIS A 305 4.82 -2.53 -22.99
CA HIS A 305 3.98 -1.50 -23.63
C HIS A 305 4.19 -0.13 -22.98
N ILE A 306 4.79 0.79 -23.72
CA ILE A 306 5.05 2.18 -23.32
C ILE A 306 4.37 3.14 -24.32
N ASN A 307 4.25 4.41 -23.95
CA ASN A 307 3.71 5.48 -24.80
C ASN A 307 4.43 6.81 -24.53
N PHE A 308 4.05 7.88 -25.24
CA PHE A 308 4.65 9.21 -25.08
C PHE A 308 4.56 9.81 -23.66
N GLU A 309 3.66 9.32 -22.80
CA GLU A 309 3.55 9.74 -21.39
C GLU A 309 4.53 9.00 -20.47
N THR A 310 5.20 7.96 -20.98
CA THR A 310 6.17 7.17 -20.21
C THR A 310 7.46 7.96 -20.06
N ASN A 311 7.86 8.21 -18.81
CA ASN A 311 9.09 8.95 -18.52
C ASN A 311 10.28 7.98 -18.44
N LEU A 312 11.27 8.13 -19.33
CA LEU A 312 12.52 7.36 -19.34
C LEU A 312 13.76 8.24 -19.06
N ASP A 313 13.56 9.42 -18.47
CA ASP A 313 14.63 10.37 -18.16
C ASP A 313 15.57 9.80 -17.08
N ASP A 314 16.88 9.99 -17.28
CA ASP A 314 17.94 9.52 -16.39
C ASP A 314 17.89 8.00 -16.06
N VAL A 315 17.24 7.19 -16.90
CA VAL A 315 17.23 5.74 -16.73
C VAL A 315 18.64 5.17 -16.88
N THR A 316 19.05 4.35 -15.91
CA THR A 316 20.29 3.59 -15.98
C THR A 316 20.00 2.19 -16.52
N CYS A 317 20.56 1.86 -17.68
CA CYS A 317 20.45 0.52 -18.26
C CYS A 317 21.74 0.19 -19.01
N ASP A 318 22.57 -0.68 -18.45
CA ASP A 318 23.81 -1.11 -19.11
C ASP A 318 23.54 -2.12 -20.22
N TYR A 319 22.51 -2.95 -20.03
CA TYR A 319 22.02 -3.93 -20.99
C TYR A 319 20.62 -4.41 -20.62
N PHE A 320 19.89 -4.99 -21.58
CA PHE A 320 18.61 -5.67 -21.36
C PHE A 320 18.47 -6.88 -22.31
N TYR A 321 17.38 -7.63 -22.17
CA TYR A 321 17.05 -8.80 -22.98
C TYR A 321 15.72 -8.62 -23.71
N LEU A 322 15.62 -9.11 -24.94
CA LEU A 322 14.39 -9.07 -25.75
C LEU A 322 13.59 -10.37 -25.71
N GLN A 323 14.10 -11.40 -25.02
CA GLN A 323 13.44 -12.70 -24.84
C GLN A 323 13.62 -13.19 -23.40
N ASP A 324 12.72 -14.11 -22.99
CA ASP A 324 12.83 -14.77 -21.68
C ASP A 324 14.12 -15.61 -21.60
N GLU A 325 14.49 -16.03 -20.40
CA GLU A 325 15.71 -16.82 -20.15
C GLU A 325 16.99 -16.12 -20.64
N GLN A 326 17.02 -14.79 -20.53
CA GLN A 326 18.19 -13.95 -20.83
C GLN A 326 18.69 -14.09 -22.28
N GLN A 327 17.77 -14.30 -23.21
CA GLN A 327 18.07 -14.38 -24.64
C GLN A 327 17.96 -13.02 -25.32
N GLU A 328 18.63 -12.87 -26.46
CA GLU A 328 18.67 -11.63 -27.24
C GLU A 328 19.10 -10.39 -26.44
N ARG A 329 20.28 -10.46 -25.81
CA ARG A 329 20.88 -9.33 -25.09
C ARG A 329 21.10 -8.12 -26.02
N ARG A 330 20.84 -6.92 -25.50
CA ARG A 330 21.15 -5.63 -26.12
C ARG A 330 21.91 -4.73 -25.12
N PRO A 331 23.04 -4.11 -25.53
CA PRO A 331 23.76 -4.39 -26.77
C PRO A 331 24.24 -5.86 -26.79
N CYS A 332 24.52 -6.41 -27.97
CA CYS A 332 24.96 -7.82 -28.09
C CYS A 332 26.25 -8.09 -27.29
N THR A 333 27.10 -7.06 -27.15
CA THR A 333 28.33 -7.05 -26.36
C THR A 333 28.50 -5.67 -25.72
N GLY A 334 29.27 -5.54 -24.64
CA GLY A 334 29.52 -4.26 -23.98
C GLY A 334 28.31 -3.72 -23.20
N PHE A 335 28.30 -2.41 -22.98
CA PHE A 335 27.26 -1.67 -22.26
C PHE A 335 26.77 -0.49 -23.10
N PHE A 336 25.55 -0.02 -22.84
CA PHE A 336 25.07 1.23 -23.41
C PHE A 336 25.85 2.42 -22.86
N GLU A 337 26.11 3.40 -23.71
CA GLU A 337 26.55 4.72 -23.27
C GLU A 337 25.36 5.51 -22.69
N PRO A 338 25.61 6.55 -21.87
CA PRO A 338 24.55 7.36 -21.27
C PRO A 338 23.56 7.90 -22.33
N GLY A 339 22.27 7.59 -22.15
CA GLY A 339 21.17 8.04 -23.04
C GLY A 339 20.89 7.16 -24.27
N GLU A 340 21.76 6.21 -24.61
CA GLU A 340 21.53 5.32 -25.76
C GLU A 340 20.29 4.46 -25.58
N PHE A 341 20.07 3.96 -24.36
CA PHE A 341 18.88 3.16 -24.02
C PHE A 341 17.59 3.89 -24.38
N THR A 342 17.42 5.13 -23.90
CA THR A 342 16.20 5.92 -24.14
C THR A 342 16.00 6.20 -25.63
N THR A 343 17.10 6.44 -26.36
CA THR A 343 17.08 6.65 -27.81
C THR A 343 16.49 5.47 -28.59
N LEU A 344 16.68 4.23 -28.11
CA LEU A 344 16.11 3.04 -28.76
C LEU A 344 14.57 3.03 -28.75
N PHE A 345 13.97 3.61 -27.72
CA PHE A 345 12.52 3.65 -27.53
C PHE A 345 11.92 5.00 -27.95
N GLN A 346 12.75 5.92 -28.44
CA GLN A 346 12.31 7.27 -28.80
C GLN A 346 11.18 7.25 -29.82
N LYS A 347 11.19 6.31 -30.75
CA LYS A 347 10.12 6.14 -31.75
C LYS A 347 8.76 5.80 -31.12
N ASP A 348 8.77 5.00 -30.05
CA ASP A 348 7.54 4.64 -29.33
C ASP A 348 7.07 5.82 -28.46
N LEU A 349 8.01 6.58 -27.89
CA LEU A 349 7.73 7.84 -27.14
C LEU A 349 7.31 9.02 -28.04
N ASP A 350 7.62 8.96 -29.33
CA ASP A 350 7.25 9.95 -30.34
C ASP A 350 5.95 9.57 -31.08
N THR A 351 5.24 8.56 -30.58
CA THR A 351 3.95 8.14 -31.13
C THR A 351 2.83 8.42 -30.12
N ILE A 352 1.76 9.03 -30.59
CA ILE A 352 0.49 9.18 -29.87
C ILE A 352 -0.48 8.13 -30.41
N ASP A 353 -0.96 7.25 -29.52
CA ASP A 353 -2.01 6.30 -29.84
C ASP A 353 -3.38 6.89 -29.44
N LEU A 354 -4.25 7.10 -30.44
CA LEU A 354 -5.63 7.56 -30.25
C LEU A 354 -6.56 6.36 -30.35
N ILE A 355 -7.30 6.07 -29.27
CA ILE A 355 -8.16 4.90 -29.19
C ILE A 355 -9.63 5.32 -29.22
N PHE A 356 -10.39 4.74 -30.13
CA PHE A 356 -11.82 5.01 -30.32
C PHE A 356 -12.61 3.72 -30.11
N GLN A 357 -13.68 3.77 -29.31
CA GLN A 357 -14.54 2.62 -29.02
C GLN A 357 -15.84 2.60 -29.83
N ASN A 358 -16.15 3.69 -30.54
CA ASN A 358 -17.39 3.89 -31.29
C ASN A 358 -17.07 4.33 -32.74
N HIS A 359 -18.12 4.53 -33.56
CA HIS A 359 -17.98 5.13 -34.88
C HIS A 359 -17.27 6.50 -34.81
N ILE A 360 -16.22 6.63 -35.62
CA ILE A 360 -15.53 7.90 -35.86
C ILE A 360 -16.20 8.61 -37.02
N ASP A 361 -16.54 9.89 -36.81
CA ASP A 361 -16.79 10.79 -37.92
C ASP A 361 -15.44 11.21 -38.51
N TRP A 362 -15.12 10.66 -39.68
CA TRP A 362 -13.85 10.91 -40.35
C TRP A 362 -13.69 12.33 -40.85
N GLN A 363 -14.78 13.04 -41.08
CA GLN A 363 -14.77 14.42 -41.57
C GLN A 363 -14.43 15.37 -40.43
N ASP A 364 -15.06 15.17 -39.27
CA ASP A 364 -14.72 15.88 -38.03
C ASP A 364 -13.29 15.57 -37.60
N PHE A 365 -12.90 14.28 -37.58
CA PHE A 365 -11.53 13.90 -37.24
C PHE A 365 -10.49 14.55 -38.18
N ALA A 366 -10.71 14.49 -39.50
CA ALA A 366 -9.81 15.14 -40.46
C ALA A 366 -9.74 16.66 -40.26
N HIS A 367 -10.88 17.31 -39.96
CA HIS A 367 -10.92 18.73 -39.65
C HIS A 367 -10.07 19.08 -38.42
N TYR A 368 -10.31 18.40 -37.29
CA TYR A 368 -9.56 18.65 -36.05
C TYR A 368 -8.08 18.29 -36.19
N PHE A 369 -7.77 17.20 -36.90
CA PHE A 369 -6.39 16.77 -37.13
C PHE A 369 -5.61 17.81 -37.96
N ARG A 370 -6.24 18.40 -38.97
CA ARG A 370 -5.66 19.50 -39.76
C ARG A 370 -5.49 20.79 -38.97
N GLU A 371 -6.50 21.15 -38.18
CA GLU A 371 -6.43 22.33 -37.32
C GLU A 371 -5.21 22.23 -36.40
N ILE A 372 -4.98 21.06 -35.77
CA ILE A 372 -3.81 20.90 -34.91
C ILE A 372 -2.48 20.78 -35.66
N GLN A 373 -2.48 20.23 -36.88
CA GLN A 373 -1.32 20.25 -37.78
C GLN A 373 -0.89 21.69 -38.10
N LEU A 374 -1.85 22.58 -38.39
CA LEU A 374 -1.58 24.00 -38.69
C LEU A 374 -1.15 24.78 -37.44
N GLU A 375 -1.77 24.52 -36.29
CA GLU A 375 -1.37 25.16 -35.03
C GLU A 375 0.03 24.72 -34.55
N ASN A 376 0.50 23.55 -35.00
CA ASN A 376 1.74 22.95 -34.57
C ASN A 376 2.55 22.44 -35.78
N GLU A 377 2.80 23.29 -36.78
CA GLU A 377 3.56 22.91 -38.00
C GLU A 377 4.92 22.28 -37.65
N SER A 378 5.59 22.81 -36.62
CA SER A 378 6.87 22.27 -36.13
C SER A 378 6.77 20.85 -35.55
N ALA A 379 5.56 20.40 -35.18
CA ALA A 379 5.33 19.09 -34.59
C ALA A 379 5.31 17.95 -35.61
N GLN A 380 5.24 18.24 -36.92
CA GLN A 380 5.28 17.23 -38.00
C GLN A 380 4.35 16.03 -37.75
N LEU A 381 3.10 16.33 -37.40
CA LEU A 381 2.07 15.34 -37.12
C LEU A 381 1.72 14.54 -38.37
N ASP A 382 1.82 13.21 -38.31
CA ASP A 382 1.46 12.32 -39.41
C ASP A 382 0.79 11.03 -38.92
N ILE A 383 -0.13 10.48 -39.71
CA ILE A 383 -0.82 9.23 -39.38
C ILE A 383 0.04 8.06 -39.82
N ARG A 384 0.67 7.40 -38.85
CA ARG A 384 1.57 6.26 -39.08
C ARG A 384 0.82 4.97 -39.35
N SER A 385 -0.26 4.72 -38.61
CA SER A 385 -1.12 3.56 -38.86
C SER A 385 -2.53 3.77 -38.33
N ILE A 386 -3.48 3.06 -38.93
CA ILE A 386 -4.86 2.94 -38.46
C ILE A 386 -5.13 1.44 -38.32
N GLU A 387 -5.27 0.98 -37.08
CA GLU A 387 -5.44 -0.42 -36.75
C GLU A 387 -6.79 -0.62 -36.08
N ARG A 388 -7.68 -1.41 -36.70
CA ARG A 388 -8.88 -1.88 -36.02
C ARG A 388 -8.51 -3.10 -35.20
N LYS A 389 -8.61 -2.99 -33.88
CA LYS A 389 -8.46 -4.09 -32.92
C LYS A 389 -9.82 -4.79 -32.77
N ARG A 390 -9.86 -5.88 -31.98
CA ARG A 390 -11.12 -6.57 -31.69
C ARG A 390 -12.12 -5.59 -31.03
N ASP A 391 -13.41 -5.89 -31.17
CA ASP A 391 -14.53 -5.17 -30.54
C ASP A 391 -14.78 -3.74 -31.07
N ASP A 392 -14.60 -3.54 -32.38
CA ASP A 392 -14.77 -2.25 -33.06
C ASP A 392 -13.88 -1.12 -32.54
N VAL A 393 -12.84 -1.46 -31.78
CA VAL A 393 -11.87 -0.47 -31.31
C VAL A 393 -10.94 -0.08 -32.45
N LEU A 394 -10.88 1.21 -32.74
CA LEU A 394 -9.92 1.77 -33.69
C LEU A 394 -8.76 2.41 -32.95
N VAL A 395 -7.55 2.09 -33.36
CA VAL A 395 -6.31 2.70 -32.87
C VAL A 395 -5.65 3.45 -34.01
N ILE A 396 -5.61 4.77 -33.90
CA ILE A 396 -4.90 5.64 -34.85
C ILE A 396 -3.57 6.00 -34.19
N ARG A 397 -2.47 5.54 -34.78
CA ARG A 397 -1.11 5.91 -34.34
C ARG A 397 -0.65 7.13 -35.10
N VAL A 398 -0.38 8.20 -34.37
CA VAL A 398 0.07 9.48 -34.90
C VAL A 398 1.54 9.66 -34.50
N SER A 399 2.44 9.80 -35.48
CA SER A 399 3.80 10.22 -35.20
C SER A 399 3.84 11.71 -34.92
N VAL A 400 4.62 12.10 -33.92
CA VAL A 400 4.80 13.48 -33.50
C VAL A 400 6.28 13.73 -33.30
N SER A 401 6.80 14.87 -33.76
CA SER A 401 8.20 15.22 -33.56
C SER A 401 8.57 15.20 -32.06
N HIS A 402 9.82 14.83 -31.79
CA HIS A 402 10.34 14.68 -30.43
C HIS A 402 10.08 15.90 -29.53
N ASN A 403 10.32 17.11 -30.06
CA ASN A 403 10.26 18.38 -29.33
C ASN A 403 8.86 18.98 -29.22
N ALA A 404 7.84 18.35 -29.82
CA ALA A 404 6.47 18.85 -29.75
C ALA A 404 5.88 18.68 -28.35
N ASN A 405 4.94 19.55 -28.00
CA ASN A 405 4.12 19.38 -26.80
C ASN A 405 3.04 18.31 -27.04
N LYS A 406 3.44 17.03 -26.92
CA LYS A 406 2.58 15.86 -27.15
C LYS A 406 1.38 15.83 -26.21
N GLU A 407 1.52 16.33 -24.98
CA GLU A 407 0.42 16.40 -24.00
C GLU A 407 -0.66 17.40 -24.45
N LYS A 408 -0.28 18.58 -24.93
CA LYS A 408 -1.20 19.56 -25.52
C LYS A 408 -1.92 18.97 -26.75
N ILE A 409 -1.16 18.30 -27.63
CA ILE A 409 -1.71 17.69 -28.85
C ILE A 409 -2.70 16.59 -28.52
N TYR A 410 -2.31 15.68 -27.61
CA TYR A 410 -3.17 14.59 -27.17
C TYR A 410 -4.45 15.11 -26.50
N SER A 411 -4.33 16.08 -25.59
CA SER A 411 -5.48 16.67 -24.89
C SER A 411 -6.47 17.31 -25.86
N TYR A 412 -5.96 18.07 -26.83
CA TYR A 412 -6.78 18.68 -27.88
C TYR A 412 -7.54 17.63 -28.71
N LEU A 413 -6.84 16.61 -29.21
CA LEU A 413 -7.44 15.55 -30.02
C LEU A 413 -8.45 14.75 -29.20
N LYS A 414 -8.15 14.51 -27.93
CA LYS A 414 -9.03 13.81 -27.00
C LYS A 414 -10.34 14.56 -26.76
N GLU A 415 -10.27 15.87 -26.51
CA GLU A 415 -11.45 16.71 -26.24
C GLU A 415 -12.36 16.87 -27.46
N ARG A 416 -11.79 16.99 -28.67
CA ARG A 416 -12.57 17.28 -29.88
C ARG A 416 -12.98 16.06 -30.69
N ALA A 417 -12.23 14.96 -30.64
CA ALA A 417 -12.49 13.79 -31.48
C ALA A 417 -13.23 12.64 -30.77
N ASN A 418 -13.84 12.84 -29.59
CA ASN A 418 -14.48 11.77 -28.81
C ASN A 418 -13.58 10.53 -28.61
N VAL A 419 -12.27 10.75 -28.42
CA VAL A 419 -11.31 9.66 -28.17
C VAL A 419 -11.68 9.01 -26.84
N SER A 420 -11.88 7.69 -26.85
CA SER A 420 -12.16 6.93 -25.62
C SER A 420 -10.92 6.93 -24.74
N LEU A 421 -11.11 6.97 -23.42
CA LEU A 421 -10.01 6.77 -22.49
C LEU A 421 -9.38 5.41 -22.77
N GLU A 422 -8.07 5.35 -22.99
CA GLU A 422 -7.47 4.02 -23.10
C GLU A 422 -7.60 3.21 -21.80
N THR A 423 -7.80 3.91 -20.69
CA THR A 423 -8.17 3.30 -19.41
C THR A 423 -9.48 2.52 -19.49
N GLU A 424 -10.44 2.95 -20.31
CA GLU A 424 -11.71 2.25 -20.56
C GLU A 424 -11.52 1.09 -21.54
N TYR A 425 -10.69 1.26 -22.58
CA TYR A 425 -10.35 0.17 -23.52
C TYR A 425 -9.59 -0.96 -22.82
N GLN A 426 -8.53 -0.65 -22.09
CA GLN A 426 -7.78 -1.65 -21.34
C GLN A 426 -8.62 -2.27 -20.22
N ARG A 427 -9.54 -1.52 -19.59
CA ARG A 427 -10.50 -2.07 -18.61
C ARG A 427 -11.48 -3.04 -19.29
N ASN A 428 -11.93 -2.77 -20.51
CA ASN A 428 -12.83 -3.64 -21.28
C ASN A 428 -12.11 -4.88 -21.85
N LEU A 429 -10.89 -4.72 -22.37
CA LEU A 429 -10.00 -5.82 -22.75
C LEU A 429 -9.75 -6.75 -21.57
N TRP A 430 -9.38 -6.20 -20.42
CA TRP A 430 -9.05 -6.98 -19.22
C TRP A 430 -10.27 -7.74 -18.66
N LYS A 431 -11.47 -7.15 -18.71
CA LYS A 431 -12.73 -7.85 -18.38
C LYS A 431 -12.99 -9.04 -19.31
N ARG A 432 -12.64 -8.93 -20.60
CA ARG A 432 -12.95 -9.93 -21.64
C ARG A 432 -11.87 -10.99 -21.82
N GLU A 433 -10.61 -10.69 -21.50
CA GLU A 433 -9.54 -11.70 -21.38
C GLU A 433 -9.90 -12.76 -20.32
N GLN A 434 -10.70 -12.41 -19.30
CA GLN A 434 -11.30 -13.36 -18.37
C GLN A 434 -12.47 -14.20 -18.96
N GLU A 435 -13.04 -13.81 -20.11
CA GLU A 435 -14.21 -14.45 -20.73
C GLU A 435 -13.87 -15.41 -21.90
N ASN A 436 -12.59 -15.58 -22.26
CA ASN A 436 -12.06 -16.68 -23.10
C ASN A 436 -12.64 -16.81 -24.54
N ILE A 437 -12.69 -15.72 -25.31
CA ILE A 437 -13.17 -15.71 -26.72
C ILE A 437 -12.00 -15.68 -27.73
N ARG A 438 -11.95 -16.65 -28.66
CA ARG A 438 -10.92 -16.79 -29.73
C ARG A 438 -11.14 -15.79 -30.90
N PRO A 439 -10.08 -15.39 -31.64
CA PRO A 439 -10.21 -14.51 -32.82
C PRO A 439 -10.56 -15.23 -34.12
N GLU A 440 -11.49 -14.65 -34.89
CA GLU A 440 -11.37 -14.49 -36.35
C GLU A 440 -12.02 -13.17 -36.77
N ALA A 441 -11.33 -12.37 -37.59
CA ALA A 441 -11.92 -11.59 -38.70
C ALA A 441 -10.84 -10.82 -39.47
N SER A 442 -10.80 -11.00 -40.78
CA SER A 442 -10.13 -10.13 -41.75
C SER A 442 -11.00 -8.92 -42.11
N MET A 443 -10.40 -7.75 -42.32
CA MET A 443 -11.08 -6.50 -42.70
C MET A 443 -12.04 -6.65 -43.91
N SER A 444 -13.22 -6.04 -43.82
CA SER A 444 -14.23 -6.00 -44.88
C SER A 444 -13.94 -4.93 -45.95
N ASN A 445 -14.49 -5.09 -47.16
CA ASN A 445 -14.24 -4.17 -48.29
C ASN A 445 -14.83 -2.76 -48.10
N HIS A 446 -15.87 -2.61 -47.27
CA HIS A 446 -16.43 -1.30 -46.93
C HIS A 446 -15.42 -0.45 -46.13
N GLU A 447 -14.63 -1.11 -45.28
CA GLU A 447 -13.65 -0.49 -44.37
C GLU A 447 -12.40 0.04 -45.09
N LYS A 448 -11.97 -0.64 -46.15
CA LYS A 448 -10.90 -0.12 -47.03
C LYS A 448 -11.34 1.17 -47.74
N GLY A 449 -12.63 1.31 -48.04
CA GLY A 449 -13.19 2.53 -48.62
C GLY A 449 -13.14 3.73 -47.67
N THR A 450 -13.42 3.52 -46.38
CA THR A 450 -13.46 4.58 -45.37
C THR A 450 -12.05 5.09 -44.99
N ILE A 451 -11.05 4.22 -44.96
CA ILE A 451 -9.64 4.61 -44.74
C ILE A 451 -9.12 5.43 -45.94
N ASN A 452 -9.47 5.04 -47.16
CA ASN A 452 -9.10 5.81 -48.35
C ASN A 452 -9.77 7.20 -48.36
N GLN A 453 -11.02 7.31 -47.91
CA GLN A 453 -11.69 8.61 -47.71
C GLN A 453 -10.94 9.52 -46.74
N LEU A 454 -10.38 9.01 -45.63
CA LEU A 454 -9.56 9.83 -44.73
C LEU A 454 -8.30 10.32 -45.43
N PHE A 455 -7.56 9.45 -46.14
CA PHE A 455 -6.36 9.88 -46.84
C PHE A 455 -6.66 10.91 -47.94
N ASP A 456 -7.81 10.79 -48.61
CA ASP A 456 -8.27 11.79 -49.58
C ASP A 456 -8.65 13.10 -48.89
N LEU A 457 -9.40 13.03 -47.79
CA LEU A 457 -9.74 14.17 -46.94
C LEU A 457 -8.52 14.85 -46.31
N LEU A 458 -7.39 14.16 -46.15
CA LEU A 458 -6.14 14.75 -45.65
C LEU A 458 -5.29 15.36 -46.77
N LYS A 459 -5.48 14.95 -48.03
CA LYS A 459 -4.78 15.50 -49.21
C LYS A 459 -5.47 16.70 -49.86
N SER A 460 -6.78 16.89 -49.66
CA SER A 460 -7.62 17.94 -50.28
C SER A 460 -7.59 19.26 -49.52
#